data_AF-A0A834ENJ5-F1
#
_entry.id   AF-A0A834ENJ5-F1
#
_cell.length_a   1.000
_cell.length_b   1.000
_cell.length_c   1.000
_cell.angle_alpha   90.00
_cell.angle_beta   90.00
_cell.angle_gamma   90.00
#
_symmetry.space_group_name_H-M   'P 1'
#
loop_
_entity.id
_entity.type
_entity.pdbx_description
1 polymer ?
#
loop_
_entity_poly.entity_id
_entity_poly.type
_entity_poly.pdbx_seq_one_letter_code
_entity_poly.pdbx_strand_id
1 'polypeptide(L)'
;MITTAPAVKQTISDISIFNETCVRWRNTKIAGIEEMYLLHIQGQRWYQKEFAHEVTFNVTTRSQAPEMCLDLRPGTNYSVSIQALSSARPVVISLTTQITEPPLPEVDFFTVHGGPLPRLKLRKAQESNGPISSYQVLVVPLALQSTFSCDSQGAASFFSNASDANGYVAAELLARDVPEEAMEIAVGDRLYYGKYYNAPLKIGNDYCIILRIISEWNKIRRSHCSRWQALGWAPWLL
;
A
#
# COMPACT_ATOMS: atom_id res chain seq x y z
N MET A 1 21.04 -24.22 -51.85
CA MET A 1 21.60 -24.24 -50.49
C MET A 1 20.70 -23.37 -49.63
N ILE A 2 20.06 -23.93 -48.60
CA ILE A 2 19.26 -23.17 -47.64
C ILE A 2 20.21 -22.79 -46.52
N THR A 3 20.69 -21.55 -46.53
CA THR A 3 21.55 -21.03 -45.45
C THR A 3 20.64 -20.71 -44.28
N THR A 4 20.62 -21.57 -43.26
CA THR A 4 20.02 -21.24 -41.97
C THR A 4 20.75 -20.02 -41.40
N ALA A 5 19.98 -19.02 -40.98
CA ALA A 5 20.53 -17.84 -40.34
C ALA A 5 21.38 -18.26 -39.11
N PRO A 6 22.56 -17.65 -38.89
CA PRO A 6 23.38 -17.97 -37.74
C PRO A 6 22.57 -17.79 -36.45
N ALA A 7 22.66 -18.77 -35.55
CA ALA A 7 21.99 -18.71 -34.25
C ALA A 7 22.37 -17.40 -33.53
N VAL A 8 21.37 -16.65 -33.09
CA VAL A 8 21.56 -15.38 -32.38
C VAL A 8 22.40 -15.65 -31.12
N LYS A 9 23.56 -15.01 -31.03
CA LYS A 9 24.49 -15.18 -29.92
C LYS A 9 23.94 -14.49 -28.67
N GLN A 10 23.28 -15.26 -27.81
CA GLN A 10 22.80 -14.81 -26.50
C GLN A 10 23.91 -15.00 -25.46
N THR A 11 24.25 -13.92 -24.74
CA THR A 11 25.37 -13.90 -23.77
C THR A 11 24.88 -13.94 -22.31
N ILE A 12 23.57 -13.76 -22.10
CA ILE A 12 22.93 -13.78 -20.78
C ILE A 12 22.13 -15.08 -20.63
N SER A 13 22.32 -15.81 -19.53
CA SER A 13 21.54 -17.00 -19.16
C SER A 13 21.23 -17.03 -17.66
N ASP A 14 20.46 -18.01 -17.20
CA ASP A 14 20.18 -18.30 -15.77
C ASP A 14 19.78 -17.06 -14.93
N ILE A 15 18.81 -16.29 -15.43
CA ILE A 15 18.32 -15.11 -14.71
C ILE A 15 17.45 -15.54 -13.54
N SER A 16 17.67 -14.95 -12.38
CA SER A 16 16.88 -15.17 -11.18
C SER A 16 16.63 -13.87 -10.42
N ILE A 17 15.49 -13.80 -9.75
CA ILE A 17 15.12 -12.70 -8.86
C ILE A 17 15.18 -13.24 -7.43
N PHE A 18 15.76 -12.45 -6.53
CA PHE A 18 15.86 -12.76 -5.11
C PHE A 18 15.73 -11.48 -4.28
N ASN A 19 15.41 -11.61 -2.98
CA ASN A 19 15.14 -10.47 -2.10
C ASN A 19 14.13 -9.46 -2.70
N GLU A 20 13.17 -9.95 -3.47
CA GLU A 20 12.11 -9.21 -4.17
C GLU A 20 12.56 -8.26 -5.29
N THR A 21 13.68 -7.54 -5.12
CA THR A 21 14.13 -6.48 -6.04
C THR A 21 15.53 -6.73 -6.62
N CYS A 22 16.21 -7.81 -6.22
CA CYS A 22 17.56 -8.10 -6.70
C CYS A 22 17.54 -9.10 -7.85
N VAL A 23 18.37 -8.85 -8.85
CA VAL A 23 18.48 -9.66 -10.07
C VAL A 23 19.89 -10.22 -10.15
N ARG A 24 19.97 -11.52 -10.44
CA ARG A 24 21.20 -12.25 -10.74
C ARG A 24 21.07 -12.84 -12.13
N TRP A 25 22.14 -12.78 -12.93
CA TRP A 25 22.20 -13.46 -14.22
C TRP A 25 23.58 -14.07 -14.45
N ARG A 26 23.68 -15.05 -15.35
CA ARG A 26 24.94 -15.65 -15.78
C ARG A 26 25.42 -15.01 -17.07
N ASN A 27 26.69 -14.65 -17.10
CA ASN A 27 27.42 -14.27 -18.31
C ASN A 27 28.07 -15.51 -18.93
N THR A 28 27.73 -15.85 -20.18
CA THR A 28 28.26 -17.04 -20.88
C THR A 28 29.59 -16.77 -21.60
N LYS A 29 30.13 -15.54 -21.52
CA LYS A 29 31.48 -15.23 -22.00
C LYS A 29 32.58 -15.86 -21.15
N ILE A 30 33.79 -15.82 -21.73
CA ILE A 30 35.05 -16.17 -21.08
C ILE A 30 35.19 -15.37 -19.78
N ALA A 31 35.53 -16.07 -18.70
CA ALA A 31 35.73 -15.48 -17.38
C ALA A 31 36.81 -14.38 -17.40
N GLY A 32 36.60 -13.33 -16.60
CA GLY A 32 37.59 -12.26 -16.40
C GLY A 32 37.61 -11.18 -17.48
N ILE A 33 36.86 -11.33 -18.57
CA ILE A 33 36.63 -10.26 -19.54
C ILE A 33 35.51 -9.35 -19.02
N GLU A 34 35.77 -8.05 -19.07
CA GLU A 34 34.80 -7.03 -18.70
C GLU A 34 33.67 -6.96 -19.73
N GLU A 35 32.44 -7.02 -19.23
CA GLU A 35 31.22 -6.86 -20.03
C GLU A 35 30.42 -5.67 -19.49
N MET A 36 29.85 -4.89 -20.40
CA MET A 36 28.90 -3.83 -20.07
C MET A 36 27.49 -4.30 -20.39
N TYR A 37 26.57 -4.01 -19.48
CA TYR A 37 25.15 -4.27 -19.59
C TYR A 37 24.39 -2.96 -19.56
N LEU A 38 23.50 -2.76 -20.52
CA LEU A 38 22.47 -1.73 -20.50
C LEU A 38 21.22 -2.31 -19.84
N LEU A 39 20.78 -1.69 -18.77
CA LEU A 39 19.53 -2.03 -18.10
C LEU A 39 18.50 -0.95 -18.39
N HIS A 40 17.31 -1.40 -18.77
CA HIS A 40 16.15 -0.55 -18.99
C HIS A 40 14.97 -1.10 -18.18
N ILE A 41 14.50 -0.31 -17.23
CA ILE A 41 13.48 -0.69 -16.25
C ILE A 41 12.25 0.16 -16.50
N GLN A 42 11.11 -0.49 -16.66
CA GLN A 42 9.81 0.15 -16.86
C GLN A 42 8.81 -0.38 -15.83
N GLY A 43 8.21 0.51 -15.06
CA GLY A 43 7.25 0.21 -14.01
C GLY A 43 5.90 0.86 -14.29
N GLN A 44 4.84 0.08 -14.15
CA GLN A 44 3.45 0.51 -14.34
C GLN A 44 2.56 0.04 -13.17
N ARG A 45 1.51 0.80 -12.90
CA ARG A 45 0.49 0.48 -11.89
C ARG A 45 -0.88 0.46 -12.55
N TRP A 46 -1.68 -0.55 -12.21
CA TRP A 46 -3.04 -0.67 -12.75
C TRP A 46 -4.03 0.29 -12.07
N TYR A 47 -3.75 0.65 -10.81
CA TYR A 47 -4.59 1.51 -9.97
C TYR A 47 -4.25 3.01 -10.11
N GLN A 48 -3.08 3.33 -10.65
CA GLN A 48 -2.64 4.70 -10.96
C GLN A 48 -2.16 4.75 -12.41
N LYS A 49 -3.03 5.09 -13.36
CA LYS A 49 -2.73 5.00 -14.81
C LYS A 49 -1.61 5.95 -15.24
N GLU A 50 -1.52 7.08 -14.56
CA GLU A 50 -0.59 8.17 -14.79
C GLU A 50 0.80 7.86 -14.20
N PHE A 51 0.89 6.82 -13.37
CA PHE A 51 2.17 6.38 -12.84
C PHE A 51 2.99 5.68 -13.92
N ALA A 52 4.17 6.25 -14.19
CA ALA A 52 5.22 5.62 -14.98
C ALA A 52 6.55 5.77 -14.25
N HIS A 53 7.25 4.66 -14.05
CA HIS A 53 8.63 4.65 -13.59
C HIS A 53 9.52 4.13 -14.71
N GLU A 54 10.46 4.93 -15.21
CA GLU A 54 11.36 4.52 -16.27
C GLU A 54 12.78 4.96 -15.96
N VAL A 55 13.70 4.01 -15.93
CA VAL A 55 15.11 4.26 -15.62
C VAL A 55 15.98 3.42 -16.56
N THR A 56 17.04 4.04 -17.08
CA THR A 56 18.02 3.36 -17.93
C THR A 56 19.42 3.66 -17.43
N PHE A 57 20.25 2.64 -17.24
CA PHE A 57 21.63 2.80 -16.79
C PHE A 57 22.53 1.66 -17.26
N ASN A 58 23.84 1.89 -17.20
CA ASN A 58 24.84 0.89 -17.56
C ASN A 58 25.49 0.31 -16.30
N VAL A 59 25.80 -0.98 -16.36
CA VAL A 59 26.62 -1.67 -15.36
C VAL A 59 27.73 -2.42 -16.06
N THR A 60 28.95 -2.20 -15.60
CA THR A 60 30.15 -2.85 -16.14
C THR A 60 30.74 -3.79 -15.09
N THR A 61 31.03 -5.03 -15.46
CA THR A 61 31.53 -6.04 -14.52
C THR A 61 32.32 -7.13 -15.22
N ARG A 62 33.25 -7.75 -14.47
CA ARG A 62 34.00 -8.94 -14.89
C ARG A 62 33.44 -10.24 -14.29
N SER A 63 32.40 -10.13 -13.46
CA SER A 63 31.76 -11.29 -12.82
C SER A 63 31.02 -12.15 -13.84
N GLN A 64 31.14 -13.47 -13.70
CA GLN A 64 30.32 -14.42 -14.48
C GLN A 64 28.90 -14.59 -13.93
N ALA A 65 28.65 -14.12 -12.71
CA ALA A 65 27.32 -14.09 -12.11
C ALA A 65 27.09 -12.70 -11.49
N PRO A 66 26.85 -11.65 -12.30
CA PRO A 66 26.55 -10.33 -11.76
C PRO A 66 25.25 -10.34 -10.94
N GLU A 67 25.24 -9.51 -9.90
CA GLU A 67 24.11 -9.32 -9.01
C GLU A 67 23.91 -7.83 -8.77
N MET A 68 22.66 -7.38 -8.78
CA MET A 68 22.32 -6.03 -8.37
C MET A 68 20.92 -5.96 -7.76
N CYS A 69 20.72 -5.03 -6.83
CA CYS A 69 19.40 -4.70 -6.31
C CYS A 69 18.88 -3.43 -6.98
N LEU A 70 17.66 -3.49 -7.48
CA LEU A 70 17.02 -2.41 -8.21
C LEU A 70 16.25 -1.51 -7.24
N ASP A 71 16.31 -0.20 -7.44
CA ASP A 71 15.49 0.76 -6.70
C ASP A 71 14.08 0.81 -7.32
N LEU A 72 13.20 -0.05 -6.79
CA LEU A 72 11.86 -0.28 -7.30
C LEU A 72 10.81 0.24 -6.32
N ARG A 73 9.74 0.83 -6.84
CA ARG A 73 8.66 1.34 -6.02
C ARG A 73 7.72 0.21 -5.59
N PRO A 74 7.12 0.26 -4.39
CA PRO A 74 6.15 -0.73 -3.94
C PRO A 74 4.95 -0.86 -4.87
N GLY A 75 4.25 -1.99 -4.82
CA GLY A 75 2.97 -2.17 -5.48
C GLY A 75 3.00 -2.04 -7.01
N THR A 76 4.13 -2.30 -7.66
CA THR A 76 4.38 -1.92 -9.06
C THR A 76 4.77 -3.13 -9.89
N ASN A 77 4.23 -3.22 -11.11
CA ASN A 77 4.62 -4.22 -12.09
C ASN A 77 5.77 -3.68 -12.94
N TYR A 78 6.90 -4.37 -12.90
CA TYR A 78 8.11 -3.99 -13.61
C TYR A 78 8.41 -4.97 -14.76
N SER A 79 8.89 -4.39 -15.85
CA SER A 79 9.63 -5.05 -16.92
C SER A 79 11.07 -4.57 -16.85
N VAL A 80 12.02 -5.50 -16.74
CA VAL A 80 13.46 -5.21 -16.69
C VAL A 80 14.11 -5.85 -17.91
N SER A 81 14.61 -5.02 -18.81
CA SER A 81 15.36 -5.42 -19.99
C SER A 81 16.86 -5.30 -19.72
N ILE A 82 17.59 -6.39 -19.87
CA ILE A 82 19.04 -6.46 -19.70
C ILE A 82 19.67 -6.78 -21.04
N GLN A 83 20.48 -5.87 -21.56
CA GLN A 83 21.20 -6.04 -22.81
C GLN A 83 22.70 -6.01 -22.57
N ALA A 84 23.37 -7.14 -22.77
CA ALA A 84 24.83 -7.15 -22.84
C ALA A 84 25.28 -6.44 -24.12
N LEU A 85 26.34 -5.64 -24.06
CA LEU A 85 26.90 -4.96 -25.22
C LEU A 85 27.28 -5.96 -26.34
N SER A 86 27.73 -7.15 -25.94
CA SER A 86 28.08 -8.23 -26.85
C SER A 86 26.91 -9.11 -27.30
N SER A 87 25.69 -8.85 -26.84
CA SER A 87 24.47 -9.56 -27.26
C SER A 87 23.65 -8.71 -28.22
N ALA A 88 23.13 -9.35 -29.27
CA ALA A 88 22.29 -8.67 -30.25
C ALA A 88 20.86 -8.39 -29.74
N ARG A 89 20.41 -9.11 -28.71
CA ARG A 89 19.04 -9.00 -28.16
C ARG A 89 19.06 -8.91 -26.64
N PRO A 90 18.19 -8.08 -26.03
CA PRO A 90 18.02 -8.06 -24.60
C PRO A 90 17.35 -9.34 -24.09
N VAL A 91 17.54 -9.64 -22.82
CA VAL A 91 16.64 -10.53 -22.06
C VAL A 91 15.72 -9.67 -21.21
N VAL A 92 14.43 -9.97 -21.24
CA VAL A 92 13.41 -9.24 -20.48
C VAL A 92 12.87 -10.15 -19.38
N ILE A 93 12.82 -9.63 -18.15
CA ILE A 93 12.17 -10.28 -17.02
C ILE A 93 11.05 -9.38 -16.49
N SER A 94 9.99 -10.01 -16.00
CA SER A 94 8.89 -9.30 -15.36
C SER A 94 8.85 -9.65 -13.88
N LEU A 95 8.62 -8.65 -13.03
CA LEU A 95 8.49 -8.84 -11.60
C LEU A 95 7.52 -7.84 -11.00
N THR A 96 6.93 -8.20 -9.87
CA THR A 96 5.95 -7.36 -9.18
C THR A 96 6.40 -7.14 -7.75
N THR A 97 6.62 -5.88 -7.37
CA THR A 97 7.00 -5.52 -5.99
C THR A 97 5.80 -5.60 -5.07
N GLN A 98 5.98 -6.06 -3.82
CA GLN A 98 4.88 -6.11 -2.85
C GLN A 98 4.41 -4.70 -2.45
N ILE A 99 3.18 -4.61 -1.92
CA ILE A 99 2.69 -3.38 -1.28
C ILE A 99 3.33 -3.21 0.10
N THR A 100 3.43 -1.96 0.53
CA THR A 100 3.92 -1.58 1.85
C THR A 100 2.81 -0.92 2.66
N GLU A 101 3.11 -0.55 3.91
CA GLU A 101 2.15 0.16 4.76
C GLU A 101 1.63 1.43 4.05
N PRO A 102 0.30 1.66 4.00
CA PRO A 102 -0.23 2.87 3.39
C PRO A 102 0.26 4.13 4.14
N PRO A 103 0.24 5.31 3.50
CA PRO A 103 0.61 6.55 4.18
C PRO A 103 -0.31 6.81 5.37
N LEU A 104 0.18 7.59 6.34
CA LEU A 104 -0.61 7.96 7.51
C LEU A 104 -1.88 8.71 7.05
N PRO A 105 -3.07 8.32 7.56
CA PRO A 105 -4.30 9.04 7.25
C PRO A 105 -4.24 10.48 7.75
N GLU A 106 -4.35 11.45 6.84
CA GLU A 106 -4.59 12.85 7.19
C GLU A 106 -6.07 13.04 7.56
N VAL A 107 -6.32 13.42 8.81
CA VAL A 107 -7.67 13.67 9.33
C VAL A 107 -7.67 14.89 10.22
N ASP A 108 -8.60 15.79 9.91
CA ASP A 108 -8.95 16.87 10.83
C ASP A 108 -10.15 16.40 11.67
N PHE A 109 -9.91 16.17 12.97
CA PHE A 109 -10.97 15.92 13.93
C PHE A 109 -11.43 17.25 14.50
N PHE A 110 -12.73 17.47 14.51
CA PHE A 110 -13.30 18.66 15.10
C PHE A 110 -14.57 18.37 15.88
N THR A 111 -14.61 18.95 17.07
CA THR A 111 -15.79 19.03 17.93
C THR A 111 -16.15 20.50 18.05
N VAL A 112 -17.38 20.86 17.73
CA VAL A 112 -17.89 22.19 18.05
C VAL A 112 -18.25 22.18 19.53
N HIS A 113 -17.64 23.05 20.35
CA HIS A 113 -18.04 23.22 21.75
C HIS A 113 -19.54 23.54 21.83
N GLY A 114 -20.30 22.73 22.60
CA GLY A 114 -21.76 22.84 22.67
C GLY A 114 -22.52 22.41 21.40
N GLY A 115 -21.86 21.70 20.47
CA GLY A 115 -22.39 21.33 19.16
C GLY A 115 -22.41 19.82 18.85
N PRO A 116 -22.84 19.43 17.64
CA PRO A 116 -23.24 18.05 17.28
C PRO A 116 -22.11 17.00 17.35
N LEU A 117 -22.49 15.72 17.18
CA LEU A 117 -21.64 14.51 17.15
C LEU A 117 -20.21 14.75 16.62
N PRO A 118 -19.16 14.09 17.18
CA PRO A 118 -17.78 14.28 16.73
C PRO A 118 -17.68 14.05 15.22
N ARG A 119 -17.02 14.97 14.51
CA ARG A 119 -16.85 14.89 13.07
C ARG A 119 -15.40 14.65 12.71
N LEU A 120 -15.21 13.86 11.66
CA LEU A 120 -13.92 13.65 11.03
C LEU A 120 -13.99 14.07 9.56
N LYS A 121 -13.01 14.87 9.16
CA LYS A 121 -12.80 15.22 7.76
C LYS A 121 -11.79 14.24 7.16
N LEU A 122 -12.29 13.30 6.36
CA LEU A 122 -11.49 12.30 5.68
C LEU A 122 -10.98 12.84 4.35
N ARG A 123 -9.67 12.84 4.17
CA ARG A 123 -9.02 13.12 2.88
C ARG A 123 -8.56 11.81 2.24
N LYS A 124 -8.58 11.78 0.91
CA LYS A 124 -8.08 10.63 0.16
C LYS A 124 -6.56 10.55 0.29
N ALA A 125 -6.07 9.38 0.67
CA ALA A 125 -4.66 9.08 0.80
C ALA A 125 -4.02 8.84 -0.58
N GLN A 126 -2.74 9.19 -0.68
CA GLN A 126 -1.93 8.89 -1.86
C GLN A 126 -1.67 7.38 -1.96
N GLU A 127 -1.84 6.80 -3.14
CA GLU A 127 -1.63 5.37 -3.38
C GLU A 127 -0.15 5.05 -3.71
N SER A 128 0.80 5.76 -3.07
CA SER A 128 2.24 5.64 -3.35
C SER A 128 2.80 4.26 -3.00
N ASN A 129 2.23 3.61 -1.98
CA ASN A 129 2.71 2.36 -1.39
C ASN A 129 1.90 1.12 -1.82
N GLY A 130 0.85 1.33 -2.61
CA GLY A 130 -0.13 0.33 -3.02
C GLY A 130 -1.52 0.93 -3.21
N PRO A 131 -2.46 0.21 -3.85
CA PRO A 131 -3.84 0.65 -3.99
C PRO A 131 -4.52 0.71 -2.63
N ILE A 132 -5.27 1.77 -2.37
CA ILE A 132 -6.09 1.88 -1.17
C ILE A 132 -7.42 1.18 -1.46
N SER A 133 -7.79 0.24 -0.59
CA SER A 133 -9.02 -0.54 -0.75
C SER A 133 -10.18 0.13 -0.02
N SER A 134 -9.95 0.52 1.23
CA SER A 134 -10.99 1.14 2.06
C SER A 134 -10.42 1.96 3.22
N TYR A 135 -11.28 2.81 3.76
CA TYR A 135 -11.10 3.58 4.98
C TYR A 135 -12.10 3.08 6.02
N GLN A 136 -11.66 2.92 7.25
CA GLN A 136 -12.54 2.52 8.36
C GLN A 136 -12.42 3.48 9.52
N VAL A 137 -13.57 3.89 10.06
CA VAL A 137 -13.67 4.63 11.32
C VAL A 137 -14.01 3.64 12.43
N LEU A 138 -13.16 3.55 13.44
CA LEU A 138 -13.35 2.70 14.60
C LEU A 138 -13.58 3.55 15.85
N VAL A 139 -14.48 3.09 16.70
CA VAL A 139 -14.77 3.67 18.01
C VAL A 139 -14.35 2.66 19.06
N VAL A 140 -13.34 3.03 19.84
CA VAL A 140 -12.75 2.19 20.87
C VAL A 140 -12.91 2.89 22.21
N PRO A 141 -13.43 2.25 23.27
CA PRO A 141 -13.40 2.84 24.61
C PRO A 141 -11.97 3.22 25.00
N LEU A 142 -11.75 4.41 25.59
CA LEU A 142 -10.40 4.92 25.83
C LEU A 142 -9.55 3.96 26.69
N ALA A 143 -10.18 3.26 27.64
CA ALA A 143 -9.55 2.24 28.48
C ALA A 143 -8.94 1.06 27.71
N LEU A 144 -9.37 0.83 26.46
CA LEU A 144 -8.94 -0.28 25.60
C LEU A 144 -7.98 0.18 24.49
N GLN A 145 -7.61 1.47 24.46
CA GLN A 145 -6.76 2.03 23.39
C GLN A 145 -5.39 1.34 23.32
N SER A 146 -4.80 0.97 24.45
CA SER A 146 -3.45 0.39 24.53
C SER A 146 -3.37 -1.03 23.95
N THR A 147 -4.47 -1.78 23.98
CA THR A 147 -4.55 -3.16 23.46
C THR A 147 -4.98 -3.20 22.00
N PHE A 148 -5.34 -2.05 21.40
CA PHE A 148 -5.80 -1.99 20.03
C PHE A 148 -4.66 -2.24 19.03
N SER A 149 -4.85 -3.22 18.15
CA SER A 149 -3.96 -3.50 17.02
C SER A 149 -4.57 -3.03 15.70
N CYS A 150 -3.86 -2.17 14.98
CA CYS A 150 -4.31 -1.62 13.69
C CYS A 150 -4.51 -2.71 12.64
N ASP A 151 -3.59 -3.68 12.59
CA ASP A 151 -3.58 -4.79 11.63
C ASP A 151 -4.58 -5.91 11.93
N SER A 152 -5.39 -5.77 12.99
CA SER A 152 -6.41 -6.75 13.33
C SER A 152 -7.39 -6.98 12.16
N GLN A 153 -7.44 -8.23 11.68
CA GLN A 153 -8.17 -8.59 10.46
C GLN A 153 -9.70 -8.70 10.69
N GLY A 154 -10.12 -8.91 11.94
CA GLY A 154 -11.51 -8.98 12.36
C GLY A 154 -11.95 -7.71 13.07
N ALA A 155 -12.51 -6.77 12.31
CA ALA A 155 -13.06 -5.56 12.87
C ALA A 155 -14.49 -5.83 13.35
N ALA A 156 -14.72 -5.72 14.66
CA ALA A 156 -15.98 -6.09 15.27
C ALA A 156 -17.10 -5.13 14.81
N SER A 157 -18.27 -5.67 14.45
CA SER A 157 -19.46 -4.83 14.26
C SER A 157 -20.01 -4.43 15.64
N PHE A 158 -20.76 -3.33 15.71
CA PHE A 158 -21.36 -2.88 16.97
C PHE A 158 -22.21 -3.98 17.65
N PHE A 159 -22.98 -4.74 16.86
CA PHE A 159 -23.84 -5.82 17.36
C PHE A 159 -23.10 -7.15 17.62
N SER A 160 -21.78 -7.18 17.48
CA SER A 160 -21.00 -8.38 17.78
C SER A 160 -20.71 -8.48 19.29
N ASN A 161 -20.61 -9.71 19.81
CA ASN A 161 -20.31 -9.96 21.23
C ASN A 161 -18.94 -9.42 21.69
N ALA A 162 -18.08 -9.01 20.74
CA ALA A 162 -16.74 -8.51 21.02
C ALA A 162 -16.66 -6.97 21.05
N SER A 163 -17.76 -6.25 20.77
CA SER A 163 -17.74 -4.78 20.64
C SER A 163 -17.38 -4.07 21.95
N ASP A 164 -17.84 -4.59 23.08
CA ASP A 164 -17.51 -4.05 24.42
C ASP A 164 -16.04 -4.28 24.81
N ALA A 165 -15.39 -5.31 24.24
CA ALA A 165 -14.02 -5.70 24.57
C ALA A 165 -12.96 -5.17 23.59
N ASN A 166 -13.34 -4.86 22.35
CA ASN A 166 -12.41 -4.50 21.28
C ASN A 166 -12.76 -3.17 20.58
N GLY A 167 -13.85 -2.51 20.98
CA GLY A 167 -14.46 -1.45 20.20
C GLY A 167 -15.17 -1.99 18.95
N TYR A 168 -15.64 -1.09 18.09
CA TYR A 168 -16.37 -1.46 16.89
C TYR A 168 -16.02 -0.56 15.71
N VAL A 169 -16.23 -1.09 14.49
CA VAL A 169 -16.22 -0.27 13.27
C VAL A 169 -17.54 0.47 13.18
N ALA A 170 -17.44 1.80 13.15
CA ALA A 170 -18.55 2.71 12.98
C ALA A 170 -18.86 2.95 11.49
N ALA A 171 -17.82 2.98 10.65
CA ALA A 171 -17.98 3.15 9.21
C ALA A 171 -16.89 2.43 8.40
N GLU A 172 -17.27 1.93 7.24
CA GLU A 172 -16.34 1.51 6.18
C GLU A 172 -16.72 2.19 4.86
N LEU A 173 -15.74 2.81 4.22
CA LEU A 173 -15.88 3.48 2.95
C LEU A 173 -14.88 2.89 1.95
N LEU A 174 -15.35 2.56 0.76
CA LEU A 174 -14.44 2.12 -0.30
C LEU A 174 -13.63 3.32 -0.79
N ALA A 175 -12.37 3.11 -1.12
CA ALA A 175 -11.49 4.20 -1.53
C ALA A 175 -11.98 4.94 -2.79
N ARG A 176 -12.67 4.22 -3.68
CA ARG A 176 -13.30 4.78 -4.89
C ARG A 176 -14.47 5.74 -4.59
N ASP A 177 -15.09 5.60 -3.42
CA ASP A 177 -16.24 6.40 -3.00
C ASP A 177 -15.78 7.64 -2.20
N VAL A 178 -14.47 7.79 -1.95
CA VAL A 178 -13.89 8.96 -1.29
C VAL A 178 -13.50 10.03 -2.31
N PRO A 179 -14.04 11.26 -2.21
CA PRO A 179 -13.73 12.34 -3.14
C PRO A 179 -12.30 12.86 -2.94
N GLU A 180 -11.76 13.53 -3.95
CA GLU A 180 -10.39 14.05 -3.92
C GLU A 180 -10.21 15.18 -2.90
N GLU A 181 -11.22 16.03 -2.69
CA GLU A 181 -11.10 17.16 -1.76
C GLU A 181 -11.11 16.69 -0.29
N ALA A 182 -12.28 16.26 0.18
CA ALA A 182 -12.51 15.63 1.49
C ALA A 182 -13.99 15.26 1.62
N MET A 183 -14.30 14.35 2.55
CA MET A 183 -15.66 14.14 3.04
C MET A 183 -15.75 14.27 4.56
N GLU A 184 -16.93 14.60 5.06
CA GLU A 184 -17.21 14.63 6.49
C GLU A 184 -18.02 13.40 6.92
N ILE A 185 -17.63 12.80 8.05
CA ILE A 185 -18.35 11.71 8.68
C ILE A 185 -18.64 12.11 10.12
N ALA A 186 -19.91 12.06 10.51
CA ALA A 186 -20.31 12.22 11.90
C ALA A 186 -20.20 10.86 12.60
N VAL A 187 -19.64 10.82 13.81
CA VAL A 187 -19.52 9.58 14.58
C VAL A 187 -20.69 9.47 15.55
N GLY A 188 -21.46 8.40 15.43
CA GLY A 188 -22.65 8.10 16.24
C GLY A 188 -23.97 8.61 15.68
N ASP A 189 -24.06 8.82 14.36
CA ASP A 189 -25.25 9.36 13.69
C ASP A 189 -26.36 8.35 13.40
N ARG A 190 -26.17 7.08 13.80
CA ARG A 190 -27.13 5.99 13.63
C ARG A 190 -27.38 5.60 12.16
N LEU A 191 -26.48 5.98 11.25
CA LEU A 191 -26.52 5.55 9.86
C LEU A 191 -25.68 4.29 9.64
N TYR A 192 -25.90 3.65 8.50
CA TYR A 192 -25.06 2.56 8.01
C TYR A 192 -24.07 3.06 6.98
N TYR A 193 -22.81 2.66 7.14
CA TYR A 193 -21.74 2.91 6.18
C TYR A 193 -21.18 1.56 5.75
N GLY A 194 -21.53 1.15 4.53
CA GLY A 194 -21.36 -0.23 4.09
C GLY A 194 -22.19 -1.17 4.97
N LYS A 195 -21.53 -2.15 5.61
CA LYS A 195 -22.18 -3.12 6.51
C LYS A 195 -22.16 -2.73 7.98
N TYR A 196 -21.57 -1.57 8.33
CA TYR A 196 -21.34 -1.19 9.71
C TYR A 196 -22.33 -0.13 10.18
N TYR A 197 -22.86 -0.34 11.37
CA TYR A 197 -23.78 0.57 12.03
C TYR A 197 -22.99 1.58 12.88
N ASN A 198 -23.16 2.87 12.59
CA ASN A 198 -22.54 3.96 13.31
C ASN A 198 -23.28 4.26 14.62
N ALA A 199 -23.08 3.40 15.61
CA ALA A 199 -23.81 3.44 16.86
C ALA A 199 -23.54 4.73 17.66
N PRO A 200 -24.57 5.28 18.34
CA PRO A 200 -24.45 6.52 19.10
C PRO A 200 -23.46 6.38 20.26
N LEU A 201 -22.65 7.41 20.47
CA LEU A 201 -21.72 7.48 21.60
C LEU A 201 -22.47 7.71 22.91
N LYS A 202 -22.08 7.00 23.98
CA LYS A 202 -22.68 7.17 25.31
C LYS A 202 -22.14 8.45 25.95
N ILE A 203 -23.05 9.23 26.53
CA ILE A 203 -22.70 10.47 27.25
C ILE A 203 -21.89 10.12 28.50
N GLY A 204 -20.86 10.92 28.79
CA GLY A 204 -19.98 10.75 29.95
C GLY A 204 -18.90 9.68 29.78
N ASN A 205 -18.82 9.03 28.62
CA ASN A 205 -17.79 8.06 28.31
C ASN A 205 -16.68 8.65 27.45
N ASP A 206 -15.47 8.13 27.67
CA ASP A 206 -14.29 8.47 26.88
C ASP A 206 -14.06 7.47 25.75
N TYR A 207 -13.77 7.99 24.56
CA TYR A 207 -13.54 7.19 23.37
C TYR A 207 -12.24 7.58 22.67
N CYS A 208 -11.58 6.61 22.07
CA CYS A 208 -10.56 6.80 21.05
C CYS A 208 -11.20 6.52 19.69
N ILE A 209 -11.29 7.54 18.84
CA ILE A 209 -11.69 7.40 17.44
C ILE A 209 -10.43 7.12 16.63
N ILE A 210 -10.46 6.06 15.84
CA ILE A 210 -9.32 5.61 15.06
C ILE A 210 -9.73 5.59 13.59
N LEU A 211 -8.99 6.28 12.73
CA LEU A 211 -9.12 6.09 11.29
C LEU A 211 -8.07 5.08 10.85
N ARG A 212 -8.52 4.02 10.20
CA ARG A 212 -7.69 2.98 9.60
C ARG A 212 -7.78 3.04 8.08
N ILE A 213 -6.64 3.18 7.42
CA ILE A 213 -6.50 2.97 5.98
C ILE A 213 -6.11 1.52 5.73
N ILE A 214 -6.72 0.89 4.74
CA ILE A 214 -6.46 -0.50 4.36
C ILE A 214 -6.03 -0.53 2.90
N SER A 215 -4.86 -1.14 2.64
CA SER A 215 -4.39 -1.50 1.30
C SER A 215 -4.37 -3.01 1.17
N GLU A 216 -5.10 -3.55 0.20
CA GLU A 216 -5.16 -4.98 -0.08
C GLU A 216 -4.90 -5.25 -1.56
N TRP A 217 -3.84 -6.02 -1.84
CA TRP A 217 -3.47 -6.42 -3.19
C TRP A 217 -2.67 -7.72 -3.20
N ASN A 218 -2.91 -8.59 -4.19
CA ASN A 218 -2.26 -9.90 -4.32
C ASN A 218 -2.29 -10.74 -3.02
N LYS A 219 -3.41 -10.70 -2.30
CA LYS A 219 -3.63 -11.37 -0.99
C LYS A 219 -2.77 -10.83 0.16
N ILE A 220 -2.04 -9.74 -0.07
CA ILE A 220 -1.32 -9.01 0.96
C ILE A 220 -2.22 -7.89 1.44
N ARG A 221 -2.35 -7.75 2.74
CA ARG A 221 -3.08 -6.66 3.39
C ARG A 221 -2.14 -5.90 4.29
N ARG A 222 -2.15 -4.58 4.17
CA ARG A 222 -1.42 -3.64 5.01
C ARG A 222 -2.39 -2.58 5.54
N SER A 223 -2.16 -2.09 6.75
CA SER A 223 -3.00 -1.06 7.33
C SER A 223 -2.18 -0.04 8.10
N HIS A 224 -2.71 1.17 8.22
CA HIS A 224 -2.12 2.24 9.02
C HIS A 224 -3.24 3.01 9.71
N CYS A 225 -3.02 3.39 10.97
CA CYS A 225 -4.03 4.04 11.80
C CYS A 225 -3.57 5.40 12.33
N SER A 226 -4.46 6.40 12.27
CA SER A 226 -4.38 7.64 13.05
C SER A 226 -5.40 7.58 14.19
N ARG A 227 -5.09 8.24 15.32
CA ARG A 227 -5.89 8.17 16.55
C ARG A 227 -6.23 9.56 17.06
N TRP A 228 -7.44 9.70 17.60
CA TRP A 228 -7.92 10.92 18.25
C TRP A 228 -8.75 10.58 19.50
N GLN A 229 -8.61 11.36 20.55
CA GLN A 229 -9.28 11.13 21.84
C GLN A 229 -10.48 12.07 22.01
N ALA A 230 -11.64 11.49 22.25
CA ALA A 230 -12.88 12.16 22.61
C ALA A 230 -13.10 12.00 24.12
N LEU A 231 -12.71 13.02 24.90
CA LEU A 231 -12.82 13.00 26.37
C LEU A 231 -14.16 13.60 26.83
N GLY A 232 -14.78 12.97 27.83
CA GLY A 232 -15.94 13.45 28.55
C GLY A 232 -17.11 13.81 27.65
N TRP A 233 -17.46 12.96 26.67
CA TRP A 233 -18.46 13.29 25.65
C TRP A 233 -19.77 13.76 26.28
N ALA A 234 -20.06 15.07 26.16
CA ALA A 234 -21.22 15.74 26.73
C ALA A 234 -21.76 16.75 25.72
N PRO A 235 -22.93 16.49 25.09
CA PRO A 235 -23.46 17.39 24.07
C PRO A 235 -23.97 18.74 24.62
N TRP A 236 -24.11 18.94 25.96
CA TRP A 236 -24.84 20.07 26.55
C TRP A 236 -24.35 20.54 27.95
N LEU A 237 -23.09 20.97 28.11
CA LEU A 237 -22.66 21.73 29.29
C LEU A 237 -21.94 23.00 28.75
N LEU A 238 -22.46 24.23 28.78
CA LEU A 238 -23.40 24.95 29.65
C LEU A 238 -24.50 25.68 28.86
#